data_AF-A0A2W6A1I9-F1
#
_entry.id   AF-A0A2W6A1I9-F1
#
_cell.length_a   1.000
_cell.length_b   1.000
_cell.length_c   1.000
_cell.angle_alpha   90.00
_cell.angle_beta   90.00
_cell.angle_gamma   90.00
#
_symmetry.space_group_name_H-M   'P 1'
#
loop_
_entity.id
_entity.type
_entity.pdbx_description
1 polymer ?
#
loop_
_entity_poly.entity_id
_entity_poly.type
_entity_poly.pdbx_seq_one_letter_code
_entity_poly.pdbx_strand_id
1 'polypeptide(L)'
;MAQTKATFEYLRRYDEADDGLRFMPGLELSLPGLPPLPDGILGDKVLRQHLRTELFKQPINEQTILNPQHSLDELNDIIQYFPWNFWDQLVLRATEGVSGLIPRQEYELLSFANAWLRWPEFMLDMTNHVGGLQGVVELGRKGRAPASKINMLHIWCLGIVTLLGRAVYLILDHEKPSEHLPELNAAMKFWEALSYGYRQDGYLLGSQNRYQQRQLDDDWADRLVGSTTELKDGGSDFRSLMAAAELLAFFVHFDCRLGMMDLGPWIQENGNPVIVRNAFLREEVYPWSAPCDGLPYAMTFVFEVDAEKAGLQELRCIDIGTLMTKPYDYVSAIVKGSIWVRDEWNSDVREISIDEARALWYDHISEASLKIFELFTRTPRRHLIENGAFVYYVGMMFPFARELGLYDTYKDEFKLWDFDERASRVYYELNRNQFARVTVPTKLFDPKDTAFALIPEGSGLWRSKYSYV
;
A
#
# COMPACT_ATOMS: atom_id res chain seq x y z
N MET A 1 4.59 -17.89 36.16
CA MET A 1 4.80 -17.82 34.71
C MET A 1 5.96 -16.89 34.47
N ALA A 2 7.13 -17.46 34.19
CA ALA A 2 8.41 -16.77 34.20
C ALA A 2 8.65 -16.03 32.88
N GLN A 3 9.15 -14.80 32.98
CA GLN A 3 9.67 -13.97 31.89
C GLN A 3 10.74 -14.74 31.09
N THR A 4 10.39 -15.21 29.89
CA THR A 4 11.40 -15.47 28.85
C THR A 4 11.76 -14.12 28.25
N LYS A 5 12.75 -13.44 28.85
CA LYS A 5 13.31 -12.19 28.34
C LYS A 5 13.74 -12.39 26.89
N ALA A 6 13.30 -11.49 26.01
CA ALA A 6 13.61 -11.46 24.59
C ALA A 6 15.10 -11.74 24.33
N THR A 7 15.38 -12.90 23.74
CA THR A 7 16.74 -13.29 23.31
C THR A 7 17.20 -12.46 22.11
N PHE A 8 16.25 -11.84 21.39
CA PHE A 8 16.49 -11.04 20.18
C PHE A 8 16.18 -9.56 20.39
N GLU A 9 17.09 -8.69 19.97
CA GLU A 9 16.99 -7.24 20.15
C GLU A 9 15.78 -6.63 19.43
N TYR A 10 15.45 -7.12 18.22
CA TYR A 10 14.34 -6.61 17.43
C TYR A 10 12.97 -6.73 18.11
N LEU A 11 12.82 -7.62 19.11
CA LEU A 11 11.57 -7.78 19.87
C LEU A 11 11.34 -6.65 20.89
N ARG A 12 12.40 -5.93 21.28
CA ARG A 12 12.30 -4.75 22.17
C ARG A 12 11.46 -3.65 21.56
N ARG A 13 11.32 -3.65 20.22
CA ARG A 13 10.45 -2.72 19.50
C ARG A 13 9.00 -2.80 19.94
N TYR A 14 8.55 -3.80 20.70
CA TYR A 14 7.18 -3.86 21.24
C TYR A 14 7.05 -3.27 22.65
N ASP A 15 8.16 -2.94 23.31
CA ASP A 15 8.16 -2.23 24.59
C ASP A 15 7.80 -0.76 24.36
N GLU A 16 6.81 -0.22 25.06
CA GLU A 16 6.33 1.16 24.87
C GLU A 16 7.44 2.23 24.89
N ALA A 17 8.45 2.03 25.75
CA ALA A 17 9.57 2.95 25.93
C ALA A 17 10.65 2.86 24.85
N ASP A 18 10.67 1.79 24.05
CA ASP A 18 11.66 1.61 22.99
C ASP A 18 11.31 2.50 21.78
N ASP A 19 12.30 3.10 21.15
CA ASP A 19 12.09 3.99 19.99
C ASP A 19 12.31 3.27 18.65
N GLY A 20 12.57 1.96 18.69
CA GLY A 20 12.90 1.14 17.52
C GLY A 20 14.26 1.45 16.92
N LEU A 21 14.71 0.58 16.01
CA LEU A 21 15.95 0.81 15.27
C LEU A 21 15.66 1.73 14.08
N ARG A 22 16.38 2.85 13.96
CA ARG A 22 16.26 3.68 12.75
C ARG A 22 16.84 2.97 11.53
N PHE A 23 16.09 2.94 10.43
CA PHE A 23 16.60 2.41 9.17
C PHE A 23 17.53 3.41 8.48
N MET A 24 17.18 4.69 8.54
CA MET A 24 17.89 5.78 7.89
C MET A 24 18.37 6.82 8.92
N PRO A 25 19.30 6.46 9.82
CA PRO A 25 19.82 7.41 10.80
C PRO A 25 20.49 8.61 10.10
N GLY A 26 20.09 9.82 10.50
CA GLY A 26 20.60 11.08 9.93
C GLY A 26 19.79 11.68 8.78
N LEU A 27 18.73 11.00 8.33
CA LEU A 27 17.75 11.58 7.40
C LEU A 27 16.48 11.96 8.18
N GLU A 28 15.94 13.14 7.93
CA GLU A 28 14.74 13.66 8.60
C GLU A 28 13.84 14.37 7.58
N LEU A 29 12.52 14.24 7.76
CA LEU A 29 11.54 14.97 6.97
C LEU A 29 11.21 16.28 7.66
N SER A 30 11.14 17.36 6.89
CA SER A 30 10.63 18.64 7.38
C SER A 30 9.24 18.89 6.80
N LEU A 31 8.26 19.11 7.68
CA LEU A 31 6.89 19.46 7.32
C LEU A 31 6.51 20.82 7.92
N PRO A 32 5.62 21.60 7.28
CA PRO A 32 5.19 22.90 7.80
C PRO A 32 4.64 22.80 9.22
N GLY A 33 5.16 23.62 10.13
CA GLY A 33 4.69 23.71 11.51
C GLY A 33 5.14 22.58 12.44
N LEU A 34 6.00 21.66 11.95
CA LEU A 34 6.51 20.53 12.70
C LEU A 34 8.04 20.62 12.88
N PRO A 35 8.60 20.05 13.96
CA PRO A 35 10.04 19.83 14.04
C PRO A 35 10.49 18.83 12.95
N PRO A 36 11.80 18.74 12.64
CA PRO A 36 12.34 17.65 11.82
C PRO A 36 11.89 16.29 12.36
N LEU A 37 11.34 15.47 11.49
CA LEU A 37 10.74 14.18 11.82
C LEU A 37 11.69 13.04 11.42
N PRO A 38 12.12 12.19 12.36
CA PRO A 38 12.89 11.00 12.04
C PRO A 38 12.04 9.90 11.38
N ASP A 39 12.69 8.85 10.89
CA ASP A 39 12.05 7.62 10.42
C ASP A 39 11.68 6.68 11.58
N GLY A 40 10.77 5.74 11.31
CA GLY A 40 10.40 4.66 12.20
C GLY A 40 9.50 5.05 13.38
N ILE A 41 9.56 4.23 14.43
CA ILE A 41 8.73 4.36 15.65
C ILE A 41 8.98 5.70 16.34
N LEU A 42 10.23 6.17 16.39
CA LEU A 42 10.56 7.50 16.90
C LEU A 42 9.86 8.62 16.11
N GLY A 43 9.81 8.50 14.78
CA GLY A 43 9.15 9.48 13.91
C GLY A 43 7.66 9.58 14.20
N ASP A 44 6.97 8.44 14.28
CA ASP A 44 5.55 8.37 14.64
C ASP A 44 5.30 9.03 16.01
N LYS A 45 6.12 8.68 17.00
CA LYS A 45 6.04 9.20 18.37
C LYS A 45 6.20 10.73 18.41
N VAL A 46 7.20 11.28 17.71
CA VAL A 46 7.43 12.73 17.65
C VAL A 46 6.28 13.42 16.92
N LEU A 47 5.83 12.89 15.78
CA LEU A 47 4.76 13.48 15.00
C LEU A 47 3.46 13.59 15.78
N ARG A 48 3.03 12.50 16.43
CA ARG A 48 1.79 12.44 17.22
C ARG A 48 1.71 13.47 18.34
N GLN A 49 2.83 13.84 18.94
CA GLN A 49 2.88 14.86 20.00
C GLN A 49 2.47 16.25 19.49
N HIS A 50 2.55 16.48 18.18
CA HIS A 50 2.28 17.77 17.55
C HIS A 50 0.93 17.81 16.81
N LEU A 51 0.24 16.67 16.69
CA LEU A 51 -1.09 16.60 16.08
C LEU A 51 -2.14 17.26 17.00
N ARG A 52 -3.16 17.84 16.38
CA ARG A 52 -4.16 18.66 17.08
C ARG A 52 -5.26 17.82 17.71
N THR A 53 -5.55 16.68 17.11
CA THR A 53 -6.69 15.82 17.44
C THR A 53 -6.23 14.45 17.91
N GLU A 54 -7.18 13.63 18.36
CA GLU A 54 -6.90 12.29 18.86
C GLU A 54 -6.83 11.23 17.76
N LEU A 55 -7.16 11.59 16.51
CA LEU A 55 -7.34 10.67 15.38
C LEU A 55 -6.15 9.70 15.19
N PHE A 56 -4.92 10.18 15.38
CA PHE A 56 -3.72 9.36 15.21
C PHE A 56 -2.96 9.06 16.51
N LYS A 57 -3.33 9.67 17.63
CA LYS A 57 -2.53 9.63 18.87
C LYS A 57 -2.64 8.31 19.62
N GLN A 58 -3.81 7.69 19.55
CA GLN A 58 -4.17 6.48 20.28
C GLN A 58 -5.19 5.65 19.47
N PRO A 59 -5.44 4.38 19.86
CA PRO A 59 -6.50 3.61 19.24
C PRO A 59 -7.85 4.33 19.35
N ILE A 60 -8.52 4.50 18.22
CA ILE A 60 -9.85 5.12 18.15
C ILE A 60 -10.95 4.05 18.18
N ASN A 61 -12.16 4.48 18.50
CA ASN A 61 -13.34 3.60 18.50
C ASN A 61 -14.15 3.79 17.21
N GLU A 62 -15.02 2.83 16.93
CA GLU A 62 -15.86 2.82 15.72
C GLU A 62 -16.77 4.06 15.67
N GLN A 63 -17.21 4.61 16.79
CA GLN A 63 -18.07 5.80 16.80
C GLN A 63 -17.37 7.05 16.25
N THR A 64 -16.06 7.20 16.48
CA THR A 64 -15.23 8.25 15.83
C THR A 64 -15.24 8.08 14.32
N ILE A 65 -15.06 6.83 13.84
CA ILE A 65 -15.04 6.49 12.42
C ILE A 65 -16.38 6.77 11.75
N LEU A 66 -17.49 6.51 12.43
CA LEU A 66 -18.83 6.67 11.89
C LEU A 66 -19.32 8.13 11.83
N ASN A 67 -18.56 9.09 12.36
CA ASN A 67 -18.85 10.50 12.17
C ASN A 67 -18.71 10.85 10.68
N PRO A 68 -19.77 11.34 10.00
CA PRO A 68 -19.75 11.55 8.54
C PRO A 68 -18.81 12.67 8.07
N GLN A 69 -18.31 13.50 8.98
CA GLN A 69 -17.53 14.68 8.63
C GLN A 69 -16.35 14.87 9.58
N HIS A 70 -15.17 15.10 9.01
CA HIS A 70 -14.01 15.57 9.73
C HIS A 70 -14.16 17.06 10.09
N SER A 71 -13.62 17.44 11.23
CA SER A 71 -13.18 18.81 11.49
C SER A 71 -12.02 19.21 10.56
N LEU A 72 -11.76 20.52 10.45
CA LEU A 72 -10.59 21.01 9.71
C LEU A 72 -9.27 20.55 10.36
N ASP A 73 -9.24 20.43 11.69
CA ASP A 73 -8.06 19.96 12.41
C ASP A 73 -7.79 18.48 12.14
N GLU A 74 -8.82 17.63 12.09
CA GLU A 74 -8.65 16.22 11.69
C GLU A 74 -8.13 16.10 10.26
N LEU A 75 -8.66 16.86 9.30
CA LEU A 75 -8.14 16.88 7.92
C LEU A 75 -6.69 17.37 7.87
N ASN A 76 -6.33 18.39 8.66
CA ASN A 76 -4.97 18.89 8.74
C ASN A 76 -4.01 17.90 9.42
N ASP A 77 -4.46 17.14 10.40
CA ASP A 77 -3.69 16.06 11.01
C ASP A 77 -3.45 14.92 10.00
N ILE A 78 -4.45 14.57 9.17
CA ILE A 78 -4.28 13.61 8.07
C ILE A 78 -3.24 14.14 7.07
N ILE A 79 -3.35 15.41 6.64
CA ILE A 79 -2.41 16.06 5.72
C ILE A 79 -0.99 16.13 6.29
N GLN A 80 -0.80 16.10 7.61
CA GLN A 80 0.52 16.02 8.23
C GLN A 80 1.03 14.59 8.39
N TYR A 81 0.17 13.67 8.83
CA TYR A 81 0.56 12.30 9.14
C TYR A 81 0.91 11.50 7.88
N PHE A 82 0.06 11.57 6.86
CA PHE A 82 0.23 10.76 5.65
C PHE A 82 1.53 11.06 4.89
N PRO A 83 1.94 12.32 4.67
CA PRO A 83 3.21 12.61 4.01
C PRO A 83 4.42 12.10 4.76
N TRP A 84 4.41 12.18 6.09
CA TRP A 84 5.47 11.58 6.91
C TRP A 84 5.47 10.06 6.78
N ASN A 85 4.32 9.40 6.92
CA ASN A 85 4.20 7.95 6.76
C ASN A 85 4.60 7.49 5.34
N PHE A 86 4.27 8.27 4.31
CA PHE A 86 4.71 8.04 2.93
C PHE A 86 6.22 8.15 2.77
N TRP A 87 6.80 9.23 3.28
CA TRP A 87 8.25 9.44 3.28
C TRP A 87 8.96 8.31 4.03
N ASP A 88 8.51 7.96 5.23
CA ASP A 88 9.07 6.90 6.06
C ASP A 88 9.11 5.56 5.31
N GLN A 89 8.06 5.25 4.56
CA GLN A 89 8.02 4.02 3.75
C GLN A 89 8.88 4.09 2.48
N LEU A 90 9.00 5.27 1.86
CA LEU A 90 9.81 5.45 0.65
C LEU A 90 11.31 5.53 0.92
N VAL A 91 11.75 6.14 2.03
CA VAL A 91 13.19 6.23 2.33
C VAL A 91 13.80 4.86 2.59
N LEU A 92 13.01 3.91 3.09
CA LEU A 92 13.38 2.50 3.20
C LEU A 92 13.63 1.86 1.83
N ARG A 93 12.98 2.38 0.79
CA ARG A 93 13.05 1.90 -0.61
C ARG A 93 14.02 2.69 -1.48
N ALA A 94 14.74 3.69 -0.97
CA ALA A 94 15.68 4.49 -1.77
C ALA A 94 16.81 3.65 -2.43
N THR A 95 16.93 2.37 -2.08
CA THR A 95 17.82 1.38 -2.68
C THR A 95 17.21 0.57 -3.84
N GLU A 96 15.90 0.66 -4.08
CA GLU A 96 15.23 0.01 -5.19
C GLU A 96 15.46 0.82 -6.48
N GLY A 97 16.26 0.27 -7.39
CA GLY A 97 16.68 0.96 -8.61
C GLY A 97 15.50 1.43 -9.47
N VAL A 98 15.70 2.56 -10.17
CA VAL A 98 14.74 3.04 -11.16
C VAL A 98 14.86 2.17 -12.41
N SER A 99 13.81 1.45 -12.78
CA SER A 99 13.75 0.77 -14.08
C SER A 99 13.88 1.80 -15.20
N GLY A 100 14.89 1.65 -16.06
CA GLY A 100 15.07 2.50 -17.24
C GLY A 100 13.99 2.27 -18.30
N LEU A 101 13.25 1.17 -18.21
CA LEU A 101 12.21 0.78 -19.15
C LEU A 101 10.89 1.51 -18.88
N ILE A 102 10.45 1.55 -17.62
CA ILE A 102 9.12 2.03 -17.26
C ILE A 102 9.21 3.45 -16.67
N PRO A 103 8.48 4.44 -17.24
CA PRO A 103 8.54 5.85 -16.85
C PRO A 103 7.78 6.14 -15.55
N ARG A 104 8.31 5.63 -14.43
CA ARG A 104 7.64 5.61 -13.13
C ARG A 104 7.19 6.97 -12.63
N GLN A 105 8.08 7.94 -12.58
CA GLN A 105 7.73 9.27 -12.06
C GLN A 105 6.62 9.93 -12.90
N GLU A 106 6.66 9.76 -14.23
CA GLU A 106 5.65 10.35 -15.10
C GLU A 106 4.28 9.69 -14.94
N TYR A 107 4.20 8.36 -14.86
CA TYR A 107 2.91 7.69 -14.70
C TYR A 107 2.33 7.88 -13.30
N GLU A 108 3.17 7.91 -12.25
CA GLU A 108 2.74 8.14 -10.87
C GLU A 108 2.02 9.49 -10.80
N LEU A 109 2.65 10.56 -11.30
CA LEU A 109 2.03 11.89 -11.27
C LEU A 109 0.76 12.02 -12.10
N LEU A 110 0.71 11.38 -13.28
CA LEU A 110 -0.51 11.38 -14.09
C LEU A 110 -1.66 10.67 -13.36
N SER A 111 -1.39 9.52 -12.74
CA SER A 111 -2.39 8.79 -11.97
C SER A 111 -2.84 9.55 -10.73
N PHE A 112 -1.92 10.19 -10.00
CA PHE A 112 -2.23 11.00 -8.83
C PHE A 112 -3.15 12.18 -9.20
N ALA A 113 -2.80 12.90 -10.26
CA ALA A 113 -3.64 14.00 -10.76
C ALA A 113 -5.06 13.51 -11.11
N ASN A 114 -5.19 12.38 -11.80
CA ASN A 114 -6.49 11.83 -12.15
C ASN A 114 -7.28 11.34 -10.92
N ALA A 115 -6.60 10.70 -9.97
CA ALA A 115 -7.18 10.22 -8.71
C ALA A 115 -7.79 11.37 -7.89
N TRP A 116 -7.09 12.49 -7.74
CA TRP A 116 -7.63 13.67 -7.04
C TRP A 116 -8.93 14.18 -7.67
N LEU A 117 -9.00 14.13 -8.99
CA LEU A 117 -10.17 14.61 -9.71
C LEU A 117 -11.34 13.63 -9.65
N ARG A 118 -11.08 12.31 -9.70
CA ARG A 118 -12.08 11.28 -10.00
C ARG A 118 -12.31 10.26 -8.89
N TRP A 119 -11.40 10.01 -7.96
CA TRP A 119 -11.67 9.03 -6.90
C TRP A 119 -12.78 9.43 -5.92
N PRO A 120 -12.91 10.71 -5.52
CA PRO A 120 -13.96 11.08 -4.55
C PRO A 120 -15.39 10.74 -5.01
N GLU A 121 -15.69 10.74 -6.32
CA GLU A 121 -17.01 10.31 -6.82
C GLU A 121 -17.24 8.80 -6.56
N PHE A 122 -16.26 7.96 -6.88
CA PHE A 122 -16.37 6.51 -6.69
C PHE A 122 -16.38 6.13 -5.21
N MET A 123 -15.56 6.77 -4.38
CA MET A 123 -15.54 6.52 -2.94
C MET A 123 -16.86 6.91 -2.28
N LEU A 124 -17.45 8.02 -2.70
CA LEU A 124 -18.77 8.43 -2.23
C LEU A 124 -19.87 7.47 -2.70
N ASP A 125 -19.84 7.06 -3.97
CA ASP A 125 -20.80 6.11 -4.54
C ASP A 125 -20.71 4.74 -3.84
N MET A 126 -19.50 4.19 -3.67
CA MET A 126 -19.29 2.96 -2.89
C MET A 126 -19.79 3.09 -1.45
N THR A 127 -19.52 4.23 -0.79
CA THR A 127 -20.01 4.49 0.58
C THR A 127 -21.54 4.45 0.63
N ASN A 128 -22.22 5.08 -0.33
CA ASN A 128 -23.68 5.07 -0.41
C ASN A 128 -24.23 3.67 -0.73
N HIS A 129 -23.58 2.96 -1.65
CA HIS A 129 -23.98 1.61 -2.07
C HIS A 129 -24.01 0.63 -0.90
N VAL A 130 -23.02 0.71 0.01
CA VAL A 130 -22.94 -0.16 1.20
C VAL A 130 -23.73 0.38 2.40
N GLY A 131 -24.55 1.42 2.22
CA GLY A 131 -25.41 1.97 3.28
C GLY A 131 -24.71 2.90 4.27
N GLY A 132 -23.60 3.52 3.88
CA GLY A 132 -22.84 4.48 4.68
C GLY A 132 -21.54 3.92 5.24
N LEU A 133 -20.89 4.67 6.14
CA LEU A 133 -19.56 4.34 6.66
C LEU A 133 -19.50 2.98 7.38
N GLN A 134 -20.61 2.52 7.99
CA GLN A 134 -20.66 1.19 8.60
C GLN A 134 -20.41 0.07 7.58
N GLY A 135 -20.99 0.18 6.39
CA GLY A 135 -20.76 -0.78 5.32
C GLY A 135 -19.33 -0.72 4.78
N VAL A 136 -18.70 0.45 4.83
CA VAL A 136 -17.29 0.62 4.45
C VAL A 136 -16.36 -0.05 5.48
N VAL A 137 -16.66 0.09 6.78
CA VAL A 137 -15.94 -0.65 7.84
C VAL A 137 -16.06 -2.17 7.61
N GLU A 138 -17.26 -2.66 7.27
CA GLU A 138 -17.46 -4.08 6.99
C GLU A 138 -16.72 -4.55 5.74
N LEU A 139 -16.68 -3.72 4.70
CA LEU A 139 -15.86 -3.98 3.50
C LEU A 139 -14.38 -4.13 3.86
N GLY A 140 -13.85 -3.29 4.77
CA GLY A 140 -12.49 -3.42 5.30
C GLY A 140 -12.28 -4.76 6.02
N ARG A 141 -13.22 -5.17 6.90
CA ARG A 141 -13.13 -6.44 7.65
C ARG A 141 -13.04 -7.66 6.72
N LYS A 142 -13.82 -7.69 5.64
CA LYS A 142 -13.79 -8.77 4.63
C LYS A 142 -12.40 -9.02 4.04
N GLY A 143 -11.53 -8.02 4.04
CA GLY A 143 -10.18 -8.13 3.48
C GLY A 143 -9.22 -9.02 4.26
N ARG A 144 -9.57 -9.44 5.49
CA ARG A 144 -8.69 -10.13 6.45
C ARG A 144 -8.49 -11.63 6.16
N ALA A 145 -8.27 -11.97 4.89
CA ALA A 145 -8.03 -13.30 4.38
C ALA A 145 -6.76 -13.33 3.50
N PRO A 146 -6.07 -14.48 3.38
CA PRO A 146 -4.94 -14.61 2.46
C PRO A 146 -5.39 -14.40 1.01
N ALA A 147 -4.45 -13.91 0.18
CA ALA A 147 -4.68 -13.61 -1.22
C ALA A 147 -5.86 -12.64 -1.49
N SER A 148 -6.20 -11.77 -0.53
CA SER A 148 -7.13 -10.65 -0.73
C SER A 148 -6.39 -9.41 -1.23
N LYS A 149 -6.97 -8.72 -2.22
CA LYS A 149 -6.53 -7.36 -2.63
C LYS A 149 -7.26 -6.24 -1.89
N ILE A 150 -8.31 -6.55 -1.14
CA ILE A 150 -8.75 -5.65 -0.07
C ILE A 150 -7.74 -5.84 1.06
N ASN A 151 -6.66 -5.05 1.00
CA ASN A 151 -5.50 -5.16 1.88
C ASN A 151 -4.90 -3.80 2.20
N MET A 152 -3.94 -3.76 3.14
CA MET A 152 -3.39 -2.48 3.62
C MET A 152 -2.77 -1.65 2.50
N LEU A 153 -2.09 -2.26 1.52
CA LEU A 153 -1.47 -1.51 0.44
C LEU A 153 -2.52 -0.77 -0.39
N HIS A 154 -3.59 -1.44 -0.81
CA HIS A 154 -4.66 -0.79 -1.57
C HIS A 154 -5.36 0.28 -0.72
N ILE A 155 -5.67 -0.01 0.54
CA ILE A 155 -6.28 0.96 1.48
C ILE A 155 -5.38 2.18 1.65
N TRP A 156 -4.10 1.97 1.97
CA TRP A 156 -3.10 3.03 2.13
C TRP A 156 -3.00 3.89 0.87
N CYS A 157 -2.98 3.27 -0.31
CA CYS A 157 -2.96 3.95 -1.60
C CYS A 157 -4.14 4.91 -1.77
N LEU A 158 -5.36 4.52 -1.39
CA LEU A 158 -6.54 5.39 -1.49
C LEU A 158 -6.37 6.70 -0.71
N GLY A 159 -5.73 6.65 0.47
CA GLY A 159 -5.41 7.83 1.26
C GLY A 159 -4.32 8.67 0.62
N ILE A 160 -3.12 8.09 0.45
CA ILE A 160 -1.93 8.87 0.05
C ILE A 160 -2.02 9.37 -1.38
N VAL A 161 -2.54 8.57 -2.32
CA VAL A 161 -2.59 8.97 -3.73
C VAL A 161 -3.60 10.10 -3.94
N THR A 162 -4.68 10.15 -3.15
CA THR A 162 -5.58 11.31 -3.12
C THR A 162 -4.82 12.58 -2.69
N LEU A 163 -4.02 12.49 -1.62
CA LEU A 163 -3.22 13.63 -1.11
C LEU A 163 -2.07 14.02 -2.05
N LEU A 164 -1.41 13.06 -2.68
CA LEU A 164 -0.38 13.31 -3.70
C LEU A 164 -0.99 13.96 -4.94
N GLY A 165 -2.20 13.56 -5.32
CA GLY A 165 -2.94 14.21 -6.40
C GLY A 165 -3.24 15.67 -6.09
N ARG A 166 -3.73 15.97 -4.88
CA ARG A 166 -3.85 17.35 -4.39
C ARG A 166 -2.51 18.09 -4.46
N ALA A 167 -1.42 17.46 -3.99
CA ALA A 167 -0.09 18.05 -4.01
C ALA A 167 0.37 18.42 -5.43
N VAL A 168 0.08 17.59 -6.44
CA VAL A 168 0.38 17.90 -7.85
C VAL A 168 -0.30 19.20 -8.29
N TYR A 169 -1.59 19.38 -8.00
CA TYR A 169 -2.33 20.59 -8.38
C TYR A 169 -1.88 21.84 -7.59
N LEU A 170 -1.44 21.69 -6.34
CA LEU A 170 -0.84 22.78 -5.57
C LEU A 170 0.53 23.18 -6.12
N ILE A 171 1.39 22.20 -6.44
CA ILE A 171 2.73 22.46 -7.00
C ILE A 171 2.64 23.15 -8.37
N LEU A 172 1.63 22.83 -9.16
CA LEU A 172 1.33 23.45 -10.46
C LEU A 172 0.67 24.83 -10.33
N ASP A 173 0.37 25.29 -9.11
CA ASP A 173 -0.41 26.52 -8.83
C ASP A 173 -1.78 26.54 -9.54
N HIS A 174 -2.34 25.36 -9.80
CA HIS A 174 -3.65 25.20 -10.43
C HIS A 174 -4.80 25.28 -9.41
N GLU A 175 -4.52 24.90 -8.16
CA GLU A 175 -5.51 24.91 -7.08
C GLU A 175 -4.95 25.56 -5.80
N LYS A 176 -5.85 25.96 -4.91
CA LYS A 176 -5.52 26.47 -3.57
C LYS A 176 -5.78 25.42 -2.49
N PRO A 177 -5.11 25.52 -1.31
CA PRO A 177 -5.30 24.55 -0.23
C PRO A 177 -6.73 24.35 0.28
N SER A 178 -7.62 25.33 0.05
CA SER A 178 -9.02 25.34 0.48
C SER A 178 -10.02 24.86 -0.59
N GLU A 179 -9.53 24.38 -1.74
CA GLU A 179 -10.39 23.86 -2.81
C GLU A 179 -10.70 22.37 -2.63
N HIS A 180 -11.87 21.95 -3.11
CA HIS A 180 -12.36 20.56 -3.11
C HIS A 180 -12.39 19.86 -1.74
N LEU A 181 -12.59 20.63 -0.67
CA LEU A 181 -12.62 20.08 0.69
C LEU A 181 -13.75 19.05 0.95
N PRO A 182 -14.97 19.16 0.38
CA PRO A 182 -15.98 18.12 0.56
C PRO A 182 -15.54 16.78 -0.06
N GLU A 183 -14.86 16.83 -1.20
CA GLU A 183 -14.35 15.65 -1.88
C GLU A 183 -13.16 15.04 -1.15
N LEU A 184 -12.25 15.88 -0.63
CA LEU A 184 -11.20 15.42 0.26
C LEU A 184 -11.79 14.75 1.51
N ASN A 185 -12.81 15.35 2.14
CA ASN A 185 -13.48 14.76 3.29
C ASN A 185 -14.10 13.40 2.96
N ALA A 186 -14.83 13.29 1.84
CA ALA A 186 -15.44 12.05 1.41
C ALA A 186 -14.39 10.94 1.18
N ALA A 187 -13.30 11.27 0.47
CA ALA A 187 -12.22 10.33 0.21
C ALA A 187 -11.53 9.88 1.51
N MET A 188 -11.23 10.82 2.41
CA MET A 188 -10.58 10.49 3.68
C MET A 188 -11.50 9.69 4.61
N LYS A 189 -12.80 9.95 4.64
CA LYS A 189 -13.74 9.14 5.46
C LYS A 189 -13.87 7.72 4.94
N PHE A 190 -13.89 7.54 3.61
CA PHE A 190 -13.89 6.22 3.00
C PHE A 190 -12.61 5.45 3.35
N TRP A 191 -11.45 6.09 3.19
CA TRP A 191 -10.15 5.53 3.56
C TRP A 191 -10.08 5.15 5.06
N GLU A 192 -10.48 6.06 5.94
CA GLU A 192 -10.44 5.89 7.39
C GLU A 192 -11.31 4.69 7.82
N ALA A 193 -12.54 4.60 7.29
CA ALA A 193 -13.46 3.50 7.58
C ALA A 193 -12.93 2.15 7.08
N LEU A 194 -12.38 2.09 5.86
CA LEU A 194 -11.75 0.89 5.33
C LEU A 194 -10.58 0.45 6.21
N SER A 195 -9.71 1.40 6.57
CA SER A 195 -8.52 1.09 7.35
C SER A 195 -8.87 0.59 8.75
N TYR A 196 -9.81 1.27 9.43
CA TYR A 196 -10.31 0.84 10.73
C TYR A 196 -10.88 -0.58 10.67
N GLY A 197 -11.75 -0.83 9.69
CA GLY A 197 -12.35 -2.15 9.45
C GLY A 197 -11.31 -3.23 9.19
N TYR A 198 -10.31 -2.94 8.37
CA TYR A 198 -9.29 -3.92 8.03
C TYR A 198 -8.30 -4.20 9.18
N ARG A 199 -7.85 -3.17 9.91
CA ARG A 199 -6.84 -3.31 10.96
C ARG A 199 -7.35 -3.98 12.23
N GLN A 200 -8.57 -3.67 12.67
CA GLN A 200 -9.20 -4.17 13.91
C GLN A 200 -8.44 -3.88 15.23
N ASP A 201 -7.36 -3.10 15.21
CA ASP A 201 -6.57 -2.74 16.40
C ASP A 201 -6.81 -1.29 16.86
N GLY A 202 -7.79 -0.61 16.27
CA GLY A 202 -8.14 0.79 16.55
C GLY A 202 -7.17 1.81 15.95
N TYR A 203 -6.09 1.39 15.30
CA TYR A 203 -5.23 2.29 14.52
C TYR A 203 -5.67 2.34 13.05
N LEU A 204 -5.17 3.33 12.30
CA LEU A 204 -5.44 3.52 10.88
C LEU A 204 -4.24 3.17 9.99
N LEU A 205 -3.03 3.08 10.55
CA LEU A 205 -1.80 2.78 9.80
C LEU A 205 -0.87 1.87 10.61
N GLY A 206 0.03 1.16 9.93
CA GLY A 206 0.99 0.26 10.55
C GLY A 206 2.00 0.98 11.41
N SER A 207 2.48 2.14 10.96
CA SER A 207 3.42 2.98 11.72
C SER A 207 2.86 3.31 13.11
N GLN A 208 1.54 3.41 13.23
CA GLN A 208 0.88 3.73 14.48
C GLN A 208 0.94 2.63 15.54
N ASN A 209 1.05 1.39 15.10
CA ASN A 209 1.20 0.23 15.97
C ASN A 209 2.57 -0.41 15.77
N ARG A 210 3.61 0.43 15.68
CA ARG A 210 5.00 -0.02 15.70
C ARG A 210 5.30 -1.04 14.57
N TYR A 211 4.61 -0.88 13.44
CA TYR A 211 4.67 -1.74 12.26
C TYR A 211 4.27 -3.20 12.53
N GLN A 212 3.33 -3.40 13.45
CA GLN A 212 2.66 -4.68 13.64
C GLN A 212 1.47 -4.78 12.67
N GLN A 213 1.52 -5.72 11.73
CA GLN A 213 0.51 -5.93 10.67
C GLN A 213 -0.11 -7.33 10.74
N ARG A 214 -0.75 -7.68 11.86
CA ARG A 214 -1.47 -8.97 12.02
C ARG A 214 -2.88 -8.91 11.43
N GLN A 215 -2.95 -8.75 10.11
CA GLN A 215 -4.17 -8.40 9.38
C GLN A 215 -4.87 -9.63 8.75
N LEU A 216 -4.77 -10.77 9.41
CA LEU A 216 -5.55 -11.96 9.10
C LEU A 216 -6.54 -12.19 10.25
N ASP A 217 -7.69 -12.76 9.94
CA ASP A 217 -8.54 -13.35 10.97
C ASP A 217 -7.81 -14.48 11.69
N ASP A 218 -8.12 -14.67 12.97
CA ASP A 218 -7.37 -15.59 13.85
C ASP A 218 -7.34 -17.02 13.29
N ASP A 219 -8.46 -17.52 12.77
CA ASP A 219 -8.55 -18.84 12.13
C ASP A 219 -7.61 -18.96 10.91
N TRP A 220 -7.47 -17.89 10.12
CA TRP A 220 -6.54 -17.87 8.98
C TRP A 220 -5.10 -17.77 9.44
N ALA A 221 -4.82 -16.93 10.44
CA ALA A 221 -3.49 -16.80 11.02
C ALA A 221 -3.00 -18.15 11.56
N ASP A 222 -3.81 -18.82 12.37
CA ASP A 222 -3.47 -20.12 12.96
C ASP A 222 -3.24 -21.19 11.89
N ARG A 223 -4.12 -21.26 10.88
CA ARG A 223 -4.00 -22.23 9.79
C ARG A 223 -2.74 -22.01 8.95
N LEU A 224 -2.46 -20.77 8.55
CA LEU A 224 -1.30 -20.46 7.70
C LEU A 224 0.00 -20.61 8.48
N VAL A 225 0.11 -19.99 9.65
CA VAL A 225 1.33 -20.03 10.48
C VAL A 225 1.64 -21.47 10.90
N GLY A 226 0.61 -22.24 11.28
CA GLY A 226 0.74 -23.66 11.64
C GLY A 226 1.04 -24.61 10.48
N SER A 227 0.91 -24.17 9.22
CA SER A 227 1.17 -25.01 8.03
C SER A 227 2.65 -25.12 7.66
N THR A 228 3.52 -24.31 8.24
CA THR A 228 4.93 -24.26 7.84
C THR A 228 5.67 -25.55 8.19
N THR A 229 6.45 -26.09 7.24
CA THR A 229 7.27 -27.29 7.45
C THR A 229 8.73 -27.04 7.07
N GLU A 230 9.65 -27.84 7.63
CA GLU A 230 11.08 -27.76 7.31
C GLU A 230 11.33 -27.88 5.81
N LEU A 231 12.11 -26.95 5.26
CA LEU A 231 12.40 -26.93 3.83
C LEU A 231 13.52 -27.92 3.48
N LYS A 232 13.29 -28.76 2.48
CA LYS A 232 14.29 -29.69 1.92
C LYS A 232 15.43 -28.94 1.22
N ASP A 233 16.61 -29.54 1.19
CA ASP A 233 17.80 -29.05 0.46
C ASP A 233 18.09 -27.56 0.67
N GLY A 234 17.89 -27.12 1.92
CA GLY A 234 18.09 -25.75 2.34
C GLY A 234 17.12 -24.74 1.72
N GLY A 235 16.01 -25.15 1.09
CA GLY A 235 14.92 -24.28 0.63
C GLY A 235 15.11 -23.60 -0.73
N SER A 236 16.02 -24.09 -1.57
CA SER A 236 16.30 -23.48 -2.89
C SER A 236 15.07 -23.42 -3.81
N ASP A 237 14.31 -24.52 -3.87
CA ASP A 237 13.11 -24.63 -4.71
C ASP A 237 11.98 -23.72 -4.25
N PHE A 238 11.80 -23.58 -2.93
CA PHE A 238 10.84 -22.64 -2.35
C PHE A 238 11.21 -21.19 -2.69
N ARG A 239 12.47 -20.80 -2.42
CA ARG A 239 12.94 -19.42 -2.65
C ARG A 239 12.93 -19.03 -4.12
N SER A 240 13.31 -19.93 -5.02
CA SER A 240 13.30 -19.65 -6.46
C SER A 240 11.88 -19.50 -7.00
N LEU A 241 10.93 -20.33 -6.56
CA LEU A 241 9.53 -20.16 -6.93
C LEU A 241 8.94 -18.86 -6.37
N MET A 242 9.23 -18.54 -5.11
CA MET A 242 8.83 -17.26 -4.49
C MET A 242 9.38 -16.07 -5.29
N ALA A 243 10.67 -16.06 -5.61
CA ALA A 243 11.30 -14.99 -6.38
C ALA A 243 10.71 -14.86 -7.80
N ALA A 244 10.41 -15.97 -8.47
CA ALA A 244 9.79 -15.97 -9.80
C ALA A 244 8.36 -15.40 -9.74
N ALA A 245 7.57 -15.81 -8.75
CA ALA A 245 6.21 -15.31 -8.50
C ALA A 245 6.21 -13.80 -8.20
N GLU A 246 7.13 -13.33 -7.35
CA GLU A 246 7.31 -11.91 -7.06
C GLU A 246 7.66 -11.11 -8.32
N LEU A 247 8.63 -11.58 -9.11
CA LEU A 247 9.04 -10.91 -10.34
C LEU A 247 7.88 -10.75 -11.33
N LEU A 248 7.10 -11.82 -11.53
CA LEU A 248 5.91 -11.75 -12.38
C LEU A 248 4.88 -10.76 -11.83
N ALA A 249 4.63 -10.80 -10.51
CA ALA A 249 3.71 -9.87 -9.87
C ALA A 249 4.13 -8.41 -10.09
N PHE A 250 5.42 -8.09 -10.01
CA PHE A 250 5.93 -6.76 -10.38
C PHE A 250 5.64 -6.42 -11.85
N PHE A 251 5.93 -7.31 -12.80
CA PHE A 251 5.71 -7.03 -14.21
C PHE A 251 4.24 -6.84 -14.58
N VAL A 252 3.35 -7.69 -14.08
CA VAL A 252 1.89 -7.55 -14.30
C VAL A 252 1.39 -6.21 -13.78
N HIS A 253 1.99 -5.69 -12.71
CA HIS A 253 1.62 -4.43 -12.08
C HIS A 253 2.57 -3.28 -12.44
N PHE A 254 3.20 -3.28 -13.62
CA PHE A 254 4.01 -2.14 -14.12
C PHE A 254 5.16 -1.70 -13.18
N ASP A 255 5.85 -2.67 -12.59
CA ASP A 255 6.94 -2.45 -11.62
C ASP A 255 6.46 -1.72 -10.35
N CYS A 256 5.21 -2.01 -9.98
CA CYS A 256 4.57 -1.54 -8.76
C CYS A 256 4.35 -2.68 -7.76
N ARG A 257 4.35 -2.34 -6.47
CA ARG A 257 4.09 -3.26 -5.35
C ARG A 257 2.64 -3.73 -5.26
N LEU A 258 1.68 -3.21 -6.06
CA LEU A 258 0.26 -3.62 -6.00
C LEU A 258 0.02 -5.12 -6.22
N GLY A 259 0.98 -5.81 -6.84
CA GLY A 259 0.98 -7.25 -7.00
C GLY A 259 1.47 -8.03 -5.78
N MET A 260 1.85 -7.38 -4.68
CA MET A 260 2.43 -8.04 -3.51
C MET A 260 1.90 -7.51 -2.19
N MET A 261 1.86 -8.39 -1.19
CA MET A 261 1.49 -8.00 0.17
C MET A 261 2.11 -8.95 1.20
N ASP A 262 3.00 -8.42 2.03
CA ASP A 262 3.53 -9.07 3.22
C ASP A 262 2.65 -8.78 4.44
N LEU A 263 2.22 -9.83 5.13
CA LEU A 263 1.43 -9.80 6.36
C LEU A 263 2.25 -10.35 7.52
N GLY A 264 1.96 -9.88 8.73
CA GLY A 264 2.62 -10.28 9.97
C GLY A 264 3.51 -9.17 10.56
N PRO A 265 4.58 -9.52 11.29
CA PRO A 265 5.03 -10.88 11.64
C PRO A 265 4.18 -11.54 12.74
N TRP A 266 4.14 -12.87 12.72
CA TRP A 266 3.75 -13.71 13.86
C TRP A 266 5.00 -14.27 14.53
N ILE A 267 5.28 -13.82 15.75
CA ILE A 267 6.48 -14.22 16.49
C ILE A 267 6.21 -15.57 17.17
N GLN A 268 7.03 -16.57 16.85
CA GLN A 268 6.98 -17.90 17.43
C GLN A 268 7.61 -17.94 18.84
N GLU A 269 7.39 -19.01 19.59
CA GLU A 269 7.96 -19.18 20.95
C GLU A 269 9.50 -19.16 20.96
N ASN A 270 10.12 -19.64 19.88
CA ASN A 270 11.58 -19.61 19.69
C ASN A 270 12.10 -18.20 19.32
N GLY A 271 11.22 -17.20 19.17
CA GLY A 271 11.57 -15.84 18.77
C GLY A 271 11.73 -15.62 17.27
N ASN A 272 11.47 -16.61 16.41
CA ASN A 272 11.50 -16.44 14.97
C ASN A 272 10.21 -15.78 14.45
N PRO A 273 10.30 -14.87 13.47
CA PRO A 273 9.12 -14.34 12.80
C PRO A 273 8.64 -15.28 11.69
N VAL A 274 7.33 -15.49 11.63
CA VAL A 274 6.63 -16.06 10.47
C VAL A 274 5.98 -14.93 9.68
N ILE A 275 6.16 -14.97 8.36
CA ILE A 275 5.65 -14.00 7.39
C ILE A 275 4.73 -14.70 6.42
N VAL A 276 3.64 -14.03 6.04
CA VAL A 276 2.71 -14.48 4.99
C VAL A 276 2.82 -13.50 3.83
N ARG A 277 3.41 -13.93 2.71
CA ARG A 277 3.61 -13.12 1.51
C ARG A 277 2.64 -13.53 0.42
N ASN A 278 1.86 -12.59 -0.08
CA ASN A 278 1.03 -12.79 -1.26
C ASN A 278 1.73 -12.24 -2.50
N ALA A 279 1.68 -12.99 -3.61
CA ALA A 279 2.07 -12.58 -4.95
C ALA A 279 0.87 -12.81 -5.90
N PHE A 280 0.35 -11.73 -6.49
CA PHE A 280 -0.78 -11.75 -7.41
C PHE A 280 -0.27 -11.91 -8.84
N LEU A 281 -0.46 -13.10 -9.41
CA LEU A 281 0.15 -13.49 -10.69
C LEU A 281 -0.74 -13.19 -11.88
N ARG A 282 -2.05 -13.13 -11.67
CA ARG A 282 -3.04 -12.87 -12.71
C ARG A 282 -3.94 -11.72 -12.31
N GLU A 283 -4.11 -10.75 -13.19
CA GLU A 283 -5.03 -9.64 -12.98
C GLU A 283 -5.71 -9.29 -14.31
N GLU A 284 -6.86 -9.93 -14.54
CA GLU A 284 -7.61 -9.91 -15.81
C GLU A 284 -8.09 -8.51 -16.21
N VAL A 285 -8.09 -7.58 -15.24
CA VAL A 285 -8.43 -6.17 -15.49
C VAL A 285 -7.41 -5.48 -16.41
N TYR A 286 -6.18 -6.01 -16.50
CA TYR A 286 -5.11 -5.39 -17.25
C TYR A 286 -4.99 -5.98 -18.67
N PRO A 287 -5.06 -5.15 -19.73
CA PRO A 287 -4.97 -5.65 -21.12
C PRO A 287 -3.68 -6.40 -21.47
N TRP A 288 -2.61 -6.20 -20.71
CA TRP A 288 -1.31 -6.83 -20.91
C TRP A 288 -1.10 -8.11 -20.06
N SER A 289 -2.07 -8.52 -19.24
CA SER A 289 -1.93 -9.70 -18.37
C SER A 289 -2.18 -11.04 -19.07
N ALA A 290 -2.58 -11.05 -20.34
CA ALA A 290 -2.88 -12.28 -21.09
C ALA A 290 -1.80 -13.38 -21.02
N PRO A 291 -0.48 -13.08 -20.95
CA PRO A 291 0.53 -14.11 -20.75
C PRO A 291 0.39 -14.92 -19.45
N CYS A 292 -0.36 -14.41 -18.47
CA CYS A 292 -0.62 -15.05 -17.18
C CYS A 292 -1.84 -16.01 -17.21
N ASP A 293 -2.56 -16.13 -18.33
CA ASP A 293 -3.71 -17.02 -18.45
C ASP A 293 -3.32 -18.47 -18.15
N GLY A 294 -3.97 -19.10 -17.17
CA GLY A 294 -3.66 -20.46 -16.68
C GLY A 294 -2.81 -20.51 -15.40
N LEU A 295 -2.26 -19.37 -14.96
CA LEU A 295 -1.69 -19.23 -13.62
C LEU A 295 -2.80 -19.03 -12.58
N PRO A 296 -2.59 -19.40 -11.31
CA PRO A 296 -3.52 -19.04 -10.24
C PRO A 296 -3.59 -17.52 -10.11
N TYR A 297 -4.74 -17.00 -9.67
CA TYR A 297 -4.89 -15.58 -9.35
C TYR A 297 -3.81 -15.08 -8.38
N ALA A 298 -3.53 -15.85 -7.32
CA ALA A 298 -2.45 -15.53 -6.38
C ALA A 298 -1.77 -16.77 -5.81
N MET A 299 -0.48 -16.62 -5.49
CA MET A 299 0.27 -17.51 -4.63
C MET A 299 0.56 -16.84 -3.29
N THR A 300 0.37 -17.56 -2.19
CA THR A 300 0.68 -17.13 -0.84
C THR A 300 1.78 -18.02 -0.27
N PHE A 301 2.92 -17.42 0.01
CA PHE A 301 4.08 -18.05 0.63
C PHE A 301 4.07 -17.78 2.12
N VAL A 302 4.02 -18.82 2.94
CA VAL A 302 4.20 -18.69 4.39
C VAL A 302 5.59 -19.19 4.73
N PHE A 303 6.38 -18.40 5.46
CA PHE A 303 7.75 -18.78 5.79
C PHE A 303 8.21 -18.31 7.17
N GLU A 304 8.99 -19.16 7.84
CA GLU A 304 9.68 -18.86 9.10
C GLU A 304 11.13 -18.44 8.78
N VAL A 305 11.54 -17.29 9.31
CA VAL A 305 12.92 -16.81 9.23
C VAL A 305 13.64 -17.15 10.53
N ASP A 306 14.79 -17.81 10.44
CA ASP A 306 15.69 -17.98 11.58
C ASP A 306 16.33 -16.63 11.94
N ALA A 307 15.88 -16.03 13.06
CA ALA A 307 16.28 -14.69 13.47
C ALA A 307 17.77 -14.62 13.86
N GLU A 308 18.32 -15.69 14.42
CA GLU A 308 19.73 -15.77 14.81
C GLU A 308 20.62 -15.88 13.56
N LYS A 309 20.27 -16.80 12.65
CA LYS A 309 20.97 -16.97 11.37
C LYS A 309 20.92 -15.72 10.50
N ALA A 310 19.77 -15.02 10.49
CA ALA A 310 19.63 -13.75 9.79
C ALA A 310 20.41 -12.60 10.45
N GLY A 311 20.82 -12.76 11.71
CA GLY A 311 21.36 -11.66 12.52
C GLY A 311 20.36 -10.51 12.66
N LEU A 312 19.07 -10.83 12.82
CA LEU A 312 17.97 -9.89 12.69
C LEU A 312 17.97 -8.85 13.84
N GLN A 313 18.19 -7.59 13.49
CA GLN A 313 18.20 -6.44 14.40
C GLN A 313 16.88 -5.66 14.39
N GLU A 314 16.17 -5.67 13.27
CA GLU A 314 14.89 -4.98 13.09
C GLU A 314 14.11 -5.61 11.94
N LEU A 315 12.78 -5.57 12.04
CA LEU A 315 11.86 -6.09 11.04
C LEU A 315 10.58 -5.28 11.03
N ARG A 316 10.09 -4.86 9.86
CA ARG A 316 8.84 -4.10 9.70
C ARG A 316 8.06 -4.61 8.50
N CYS A 317 6.81 -5.00 8.71
CA CYS A 317 5.84 -5.05 7.63
C CYS A 317 5.23 -3.65 7.51
N ILE A 318 5.57 -2.92 6.44
CA ILE A 318 5.09 -1.55 6.23
C ILE A 318 3.79 -1.54 5.42
N ASP A 319 3.04 -0.42 5.47
CA ASP A 319 1.70 -0.31 4.88
C ASP A 319 1.67 -0.55 3.36
N ILE A 320 2.80 -0.35 2.66
CA ILE A 320 2.98 -0.71 1.25
C ILE A 320 3.17 -2.22 0.99
N GLY A 321 2.84 -3.07 1.96
CA GLY A 321 2.83 -4.52 1.81
C GLY A 321 4.21 -5.14 1.64
N THR A 322 5.24 -4.55 2.25
CA THR A 322 6.64 -5.00 2.12
C THR A 322 7.25 -5.29 3.48
N LEU A 323 7.95 -6.41 3.59
CA LEU A 323 8.82 -6.73 4.70
C LEU A 323 10.18 -6.02 4.53
N MET A 324 10.52 -5.17 5.50
CA MET A 324 11.83 -4.54 5.61
C MET A 324 12.58 -5.09 6.81
N THR A 325 13.83 -5.51 6.63
CA THR A 325 14.67 -6.03 7.71
C THR A 325 16.02 -5.31 7.79
N LYS A 326 16.65 -5.37 8.95
CA LYS A 326 18.09 -5.11 9.11
C LYS A 326 18.75 -6.34 9.76
N PRO A 327 19.76 -6.96 9.12
CA PRO A 327 20.23 -6.71 7.75
C PRO A 327 19.15 -7.01 6.69
N TYR A 328 19.33 -6.49 5.47
CA TYR A 328 18.32 -6.59 4.40
C TYR A 328 18.14 -8.01 3.83
N ASP A 329 19.17 -8.85 3.86
CA ASP A 329 19.05 -10.25 3.43
C ASP A 329 18.57 -11.13 4.58
N TYR A 330 17.26 -11.39 4.62
CA TYR A 330 16.66 -12.44 5.46
C TYR A 330 16.34 -13.71 4.68
N VAL A 331 16.38 -13.65 3.35
CA VAL A 331 15.89 -14.71 2.46
C VAL A 331 16.77 -15.97 2.61
N SER A 332 18.08 -15.80 2.79
CA SER A 332 19.01 -16.90 3.06
C SER A 332 18.79 -17.60 4.41
N ALA A 333 18.04 -16.98 5.32
CA ALA A 333 17.69 -17.48 6.65
C ALA A 333 16.29 -18.08 6.74
N ILE A 334 15.56 -18.24 5.63
CA ILE A 334 14.28 -18.96 5.61
C ILE A 334 14.53 -20.45 5.88
N VAL A 335 13.88 -21.00 6.91
CA VAL A 335 14.08 -22.39 7.38
C VAL A 335 12.85 -23.28 7.18
N LYS A 336 11.64 -22.71 7.33
CA LYS A 336 10.37 -23.42 7.08
C LYS A 336 9.53 -22.69 6.07
N GLY A 337 8.67 -23.41 5.36
CA GLY A 337 7.66 -22.78 4.52
C GLY A 337 6.53 -23.70 4.07
N SER A 338 5.50 -23.08 3.53
CA SER A 338 4.36 -23.70 2.85
C SER A 338 3.85 -22.78 1.73
N ILE A 339 3.12 -23.36 0.78
CA ILE A 339 2.56 -22.61 -0.36
C ILE A 339 1.06 -22.84 -0.40
N TRP A 340 0.35 -21.73 -0.57
CA TRP A 340 -1.09 -21.68 -0.74
C TRP A 340 -1.40 -20.98 -2.05
N VAL A 341 -2.51 -21.35 -2.68
CA VAL A 341 -2.95 -20.74 -3.93
C VAL A 341 -4.43 -20.38 -3.87
N ARG A 342 -4.75 -19.30 -4.56
CA ARG A 342 -6.11 -18.90 -4.89
C ARG A 342 -6.21 -18.96 -6.40
N ASP A 343 -7.01 -19.90 -6.93
CA ASP A 343 -7.09 -20.13 -8.37
C ASP A 343 -7.82 -18.98 -9.08
N GLU A 344 -8.93 -18.50 -8.50
CA GLU A 344 -9.74 -17.37 -8.98
C GLU A 344 -9.87 -16.28 -7.90
N TRP A 345 -10.08 -15.02 -8.28
CA TRP A 345 -10.11 -13.92 -7.31
C TRP A 345 -11.12 -14.11 -6.16
N ASN A 346 -12.22 -14.82 -6.41
CA ASN A 346 -13.28 -15.15 -5.46
C ASN A 346 -13.35 -16.64 -5.06
N SER A 347 -12.36 -17.47 -5.44
CA SER A 347 -12.31 -18.86 -5.00
C SER A 347 -11.71 -19.00 -3.60
N ASP A 348 -11.93 -20.16 -3.00
CA ASP A 348 -11.25 -20.56 -1.78
C ASP A 348 -9.73 -20.65 -1.97
N VAL A 349 -9.01 -20.49 -0.86
CA VAL A 349 -7.55 -20.66 -0.80
C VAL A 349 -7.24 -22.08 -0.35
N ARG A 350 -6.36 -22.76 -1.09
CA ARG A 350 -5.94 -24.14 -0.82
C ARG A 350 -4.43 -24.26 -0.70
N GLU A 351 -3.98 -25.19 0.13
CA GLU A 351 -2.56 -25.53 0.25
C GLU A 351 -2.12 -26.37 -0.96
N ILE A 352 -0.86 -26.23 -1.36
CA ILE A 352 -0.24 -27.04 -2.40
C ILE A 352 1.22 -27.35 -2.02
N SER A 353 1.69 -28.53 -2.41
CA SER A 353 3.11 -28.87 -2.19
C SER A 353 4.02 -28.03 -3.08
N ILE A 354 5.25 -27.77 -2.60
CA ILE A 354 6.26 -27.02 -3.35
C ILE A 354 6.58 -27.72 -4.68
N ASP A 355 6.73 -29.04 -4.66
CA ASP A 355 7.05 -29.86 -5.84
C ASP A 355 5.94 -29.75 -6.91
N GLU A 356 4.68 -29.83 -6.48
CA GLU A 356 3.52 -29.70 -7.37
C GLU A 356 3.37 -28.28 -7.93
N ALA A 357 3.49 -27.25 -7.09
CA ALA A 357 3.41 -25.86 -7.54
C ALA A 357 4.50 -25.53 -8.58
N ARG A 358 5.71 -26.06 -8.38
CA ARG A 358 6.80 -25.91 -9.35
C ARG A 358 6.50 -26.62 -10.65
N ALA A 359 6.08 -27.87 -10.59
CA ALA A 359 5.76 -28.68 -11.76
C ALA A 359 4.62 -28.06 -12.60
N LEU A 360 3.64 -27.41 -11.94
CA LEU A 360 2.52 -26.78 -12.62
C LEU A 360 2.86 -25.40 -13.21
N TRP A 361 3.60 -24.56 -12.49
CA TRP A 361 3.62 -23.13 -12.79
C TRP A 361 4.98 -22.47 -12.92
N TYR A 362 6.09 -23.07 -12.47
CA TYR A 362 7.39 -22.38 -12.46
C TYR A 362 7.84 -21.91 -13.85
N ASP A 363 7.75 -22.79 -14.85
CA ASP A 363 8.13 -22.48 -16.23
C ASP A 363 7.17 -21.46 -16.85
N HIS A 364 5.87 -21.59 -16.57
CA HIS A 364 4.85 -20.67 -17.07
C HIS A 364 4.99 -19.26 -16.47
N ILE A 365 5.27 -19.14 -15.17
CA ILE A 365 5.58 -17.86 -14.51
C ILE A 365 6.78 -17.19 -15.19
N SER A 366 7.82 -17.97 -15.49
CA SER A 366 9.04 -17.47 -16.14
C SER A 366 8.77 -17.02 -17.58
N GLU A 367 8.00 -17.79 -18.33
CA GLU A 367 7.58 -17.47 -19.70
C GLU A 367 6.68 -16.22 -19.74
N ALA A 368 5.70 -16.12 -18.83
CA ALA A 368 4.81 -14.97 -18.73
C ALA A 368 5.59 -13.69 -18.42
N SER A 369 6.55 -13.76 -17.49
CA SER A 369 7.43 -12.63 -17.15
C SER A 369 8.19 -12.12 -18.37
N LEU A 370 8.78 -13.03 -19.15
CA LEU A 370 9.51 -12.69 -20.37
C LEU A 370 8.61 -12.05 -21.43
N LYS A 371 7.41 -12.61 -21.64
CA LYS A 371 6.43 -12.09 -22.61
C LYS A 371 5.96 -10.68 -22.26
N ILE A 372 5.68 -10.41 -20.98
CA ILE A 372 5.29 -9.07 -20.52
C ILE A 372 6.46 -8.09 -20.68
N PHE A 373 7.67 -8.50 -20.30
CA PHE A 373 8.87 -7.69 -20.50
C PHE A 373 9.06 -7.33 -21.99
N GLU A 374 8.96 -8.30 -22.90
CA GLU A 374 9.04 -8.06 -24.34
C GLU A 374 7.97 -7.09 -24.83
N LEU A 375 6.72 -7.24 -24.35
CA LEU A 375 5.63 -6.33 -24.67
C LEU A 375 5.98 -4.90 -24.25
N PHE A 376 6.48 -4.69 -23.04
CA PHE A 376 6.85 -3.37 -22.54
C PHE A 376 7.99 -2.75 -23.34
N THR A 377 9.01 -3.53 -23.72
CA THR A 377 10.15 -3.03 -24.52
C THR A 377 9.75 -2.50 -25.90
N ARG A 378 8.64 -3.01 -26.46
CA ARG A 378 8.09 -2.60 -27.76
C ARG A 378 6.99 -1.54 -27.63
N THR A 379 6.55 -1.24 -26.41
CA THR A 379 5.46 -0.29 -26.16
C THR A 379 5.99 1.15 -26.20
N PRO A 380 5.40 2.07 -26.98
CA PRO A 380 5.80 3.47 -26.99
C PRO A 380 5.74 4.09 -25.59
N ARG A 381 6.70 4.97 -25.27
CA ARG A 381 6.80 5.63 -23.95
C ARG A 381 5.48 6.21 -23.46
N ARG A 382 4.69 6.84 -24.34
CA ARG A 382 3.37 7.40 -23.98
C ARG A 382 2.42 6.33 -23.45
N HIS A 383 2.29 5.21 -24.15
CA HIS A 383 1.43 4.10 -23.72
C HIS A 383 1.98 3.42 -22.45
N LEU A 384 3.30 3.39 -22.24
CA LEU A 384 3.87 2.96 -20.96
C LEU A 384 3.46 3.88 -19.81
N ILE A 385 3.41 5.20 -20.05
CA ILE A 385 2.93 6.17 -19.05
C ILE A 385 1.44 5.95 -18.78
N GLU A 386 0.61 5.82 -19.83
CA GLU A 386 -0.83 5.62 -19.69
C GLU A 386 -1.14 4.30 -18.95
N ASN A 387 -0.53 3.19 -19.36
CA ASN A 387 -0.72 1.88 -18.74
C ASN A 387 -0.29 1.85 -17.27
N GLY A 388 0.90 2.40 -16.95
CA GLY A 388 1.36 2.51 -15.57
C GLY A 388 0.45 3.40 -14.72
N ALA A 389 -0.09 4.47 -15.32
CA ALA A 389 -1.01 5.36 -14.64
C ALA A 389 -2.35 4.66 -14.35
N PHE A 390 -2.82 3.77 -15.23
CA PHE A 390 -4.02 2.97 -14.96
C PHE A 390 -3.80 1.91 -13.87
N VAL A 391 -2.60 1.33 -13.75
CA VAL A 391 -2.30 0.44 -12.61
C VAL A 391 -2.50 1.14 -11.27
N TYR A 392 -2.08 2.40 -11.18
CA TYR A 392 -2.29 3.19 -9.96
C TYR A 392 -3.73 3.68 -9.84
N TYR A 393 -4.26 4.33 -10.87
CA TYR A 393 -5.58 4.96 -10.81
C TYR A 393 -6.73 3.94 -10.74
N VAL A 394 -6.74 2.94 -11.63
CA VAL A 394 -7.77 1.90 -11.67
C VAL A 394 -7.43 0.80 -10.68
N GLY A 395 -6.20 0.28 -10.73
CA GLY A 395 -5.79 -0.89 -9.96
C GLY A 395 -5.88 -0.72 -8.45
N MET A 396 -5.62 0.49 -7.90
CA MET A 396 -5.72 0.73 -6.46
C MET A 396 -7.15 0.70 -5.92
N MET A 397 -8.12 1.10 -6.74
CA MET A 397 -9.55 1.14 -6.36
C MET A 397 -10.31 -0.14 -6.78
N PHE A 398 -9.80 -0.84 -7.80
CA PHE A 398 -10.43 -1.99 -8.42
C PHE A 398 -10.89 -3.08 -7.43
N PRO A 399 -10.11 -3.50 -6.41
CA PRO A 399 -10.54 -4.57 -5.52
C PRO A 399 -11.85 -4.26 -4.78
N PHE A 400 -12.04 -3.00 -4.38
CA PHE A 400 -13.25 -2.56 -3.70
C PHE A 400 -14.44 -2.51 -4.66
N ALA A 401 -14.25 -1.91 -5.85
CA ALA A 401 -15.29 -1.85 -6.87
C ALA A 401 -15.71 -3.26 -7.37
N ARG A 402 -14.75 -4.19 -7.48
CA ARG A 402 -15.01 -5.59 -7.86
C ARG A 402 -15.81 -6.33 -6.79
N GLU A 403 -15.42 -6.22 -5.52
CA GLU A 403 -16.12 -6.85 -4.40
C GLU A 403 -17.57 -6.35 -4.27
N LEU A 404 -17.82 -5.08 -4.60
CA LEU A 404 -19.16 -4.48 -4.57
C LEU A 404 -19.96 -4.70 -5.86
N GLY A 405 -19.39 -5.33 -6.89
CA GLY A 405 -20.06 -5.51 -8.19
C GLY A 405 -20.29 -4.20 -8.96
N LEU A 406 -19.51 -3.15 -8.65
CA LEU A 406 -19.65 -1.82 -9.25
C LEU A 406 -18.64 -1.55 -10.37
N TYR A 407 -17.66 -2.46 -10.57
CA TYR A 407 -16.60 -2.25 -11.54
C TYR A 407 -17.11 -2.03 -12.97
N ASP A 408 -18.03 -2.85 -13.45
CA ASP A 408 -18.54 -2.72 -14.83
C ASP A 408 -19.30 -1.40 -15.03
N THR A 409 -20.09 -0.99 -14.03
CA THR A 409 -20.73 0.34 -14.01
C THR A 409 -19.68 1.45 -14.09
N TYR A 410 -18.63 1.39 -13.28
CA TYR A 410 -17.57 2.41 -13.30
C TYR A 410 -16.81 2.43 -14.63
N LYS A 411 -16.49 1.26 -15.18
CA LYS A 411 -15.84 1.11 -16.49
C LYS A 411 -16.69 1.71 -17.60
N ASP A 412 -17.95 1.31 -17.69
CA ASP A 412 -18.78 1.59 -18.87
C ASP A 412 -19.54 2.91 -18.77
N GLU A 413 -20.06 3.27 -17.60
CA GLU A 413 -20.88 4.49 -17.41
C GLU A 413 -20.02 5.68 -16.96
N PHE A 414 -19.15 5.48 -15.97
CA PHE A 414 -18.29 6.54 -15.41
C PHE A 414 -16.94 6.65 -16.11
N LYS A 415 -16.69 5.82 -17.12
CA LYS A 415 -15.45 5.85 -17.92
C LYS A 415 -14.20 5.77 -17.05
N LEU A 416 -14.15 4.78 -16.15
CA LEU A 416 -13.03 4.57 -15.23
C LEU A 416 -11.66 4.41 -15.92
N TRP A 417 -11.63 4.06 -17.21
CA TRP A 417 -10.39 3.96 -17.99
C TRP A 417 -10.08 5.22 -18.81
N ASP A 418 -10.82 6.31 -18.60
CA ASP A 418 -10.56 7.59 -19.24
C ASP A 418 -9.89 8.54 -18.24
N PHE A 419 -8.97 9.36 -18.74
CA PHE A 419 -8.41 10.47 -17.96
C PHE A 419 -9.38 11.66 -18.00
N ASP A 420 -9.57 12.32 -16.86
CA ASP A 420 -10.18 13.65 -16.82
C ASP A 420 -9.39 14.58 -17.76
N GLU A 421 -10.09 15.47 -18.47
CA GLU A 421 -9.45 16.41 -19.40
C GLU A 421 -8.38 17.25 -18.71
N ARG A 422 -8.59 17.63 -17.45
CA ARG A 422 -7.64 18.40 -16.65
C ARG A 422 -6.40 17.58 -16.30
N ALA A 423 -6.56 16.30 -15.98
CA ALA A 423 -5.43 15.38 -15.76
C ALA A 423 -4.67 15.12 -17.06
N SER A 424 -5.38 14.99 -18.18
CA SER A 424 -4.77 14.87 -19.52
C SER A 424 -3.88 16.06 -19.87
N ARG A 425 -4.21 17.27 -19.40
CA ARG A 425 -3.36 18.46 -19.57
C ARG A 425 -2.08 18.38 -18.73
N VAL A 426 -2.11 17.76 -17.55
CA VAL A 426 -0.92 17.56 -16.70
C VAL A 426 0.14 16.74 -17.44
N TYR A 427 -0.23 15.78 -18.28
CA TYR A 427 0.70 14.99 -19.08
C TYR A 427 1.72 15.84 -19.86
N TYR A 428 1.26 16.96 -20.42
CA TYR A 428 2.12 17.86 -21.21
C TYR A 428 3.09 18.67 -20.35
N GLU A 429 2.78 18.85 -19.06
CA GLU A 429 3.67 19.51 -18.11
C GLU A 429 4.71 18.53 -17.52
N LEU A 430 4.43 17.23 -17.46
CA LEU A 430 5.32 16.22 -16.82
C LEU A 430 6.77 16.26 -17.34
N ASN A 431 6.93 16.42 -18.66
CA ASN A 431 8.26 16.44 -19.30
C ASN A 431 8.87 17.84 -19.37
N ARG A 432 8.06 18.89 -19.21
CA ARG A 432 8.52 20.27 -19.31
C ARG A 432 9.49 20.55 -18.17
N ASN A 433 10.71 21.01 -18.48
CA ASN A 433 11.75 21.31 -17.50
C ASN A 433 12.04 20.16 -16.50
N GLN A 434 11.86 18.90 -16.91
CA GLN A 434 12.00 17.73 -16.04
C GLN A 434 11.08 17.75 -14.82
N PHE A 435 9.89 18.37 -14.93
CA PHE A 435 8.95 18.57 -13.84
C PHE A 435 8.71 17.30 -13.00
N ALA A 436 8.42 16.19 -13.67
CA ALA A 436 8.16 14.92 -13.00
C ALA A 436 9.37 14.36 -12.24
N ARG A 437 10.57 14.52 -12.80
CA ARG A 437 11.80 13.88 -12.29
C ARG A 437 12.56 14.74 -11.29
N VAL A 438 12.38 16.05 -11.34
CA VAL A 438 13.17 17.01 -10.54
C VAL A 438 12.26 17.88 -9.69
N THR A 439 11.31 18.57 -10.30
CA THR A 439 10.48 19.56 -9.59
C THR A 439 9.62 18.91 -8.53
N VAL A 440 8.83 17.88 -8.87
CA VAL A 440 7.92 17.27 -7.89
C VAL A 440 8.68 16.62 -6.73
N PRO A 441 9.68 15.74 -6.93
CA PRO A 441 10.41 15.14 -5.82
C PRO A 441 11.06 16.17 -4.89
N THR A 442 11.56 17.29 -5.44
CA THR A 442 12.16 18.37 -4.65
C THR A 442 11.10 19.10 -3.83
N LYS A 443 9.99 19.47 -4.46
CA LYS A 443 8.93 20.27 -3.83
C LYS A 443 8.07 19.47 -2.85
N LEU A 444 7.88 18.18 -3.08
CA LEU A 444 7.02 17.33 -2.26
C LEU A 444 7.45 17.28 -0.79
N PHE A 445 8.76 17.39 -0.54
CA PHE A 445 9.36 17.33 0.78
C PHE A 445 10.13 18.59 1.17
N ASP A 446 9.95 19.70 0.43
CA ASP A 446 10.48 21.00 0.83
C ASP A 446 9.51 21.65 1.84
N PRO A 447 9.93 21.92 3.09
CA PRO A 447 9.08 22.53 4.09
C PRO A 447 8.62 23.95 3.74
N LYS A 448 9.22 24.59 2.72
CA LYS A 448 8.85 25.92 2.22
C LYS A 448 7.83 25.86 1.08
N ASP A 449 7.58 24.69 0.50
CA ASP A 449 6.64 24.53 -0.61
C ASP A 449 5.23 24.16 -0.11
N THR A 450 4.24 24.26 -1.00
CA THR A 450 2.81 24.13 -0.70
C THR A 450 2.26 22.72 -0.93
N ALA A 451 3.10 21.76 -1.32
CA ALA A 451 2.68 20.40 -1.72
C ALA A 451 1.72 19.75 -0.69
N PHE A 452 2.00 19.91 0.61
CA PHE A 452 1.13 19.49 1.70
C PHE A 452 0.67 20.65 2.57
N ALA A 453 0.40 21.81 1.94
CA ALA A 453 -0.11 22.97 2.64
C ALA A 453 -1.42 22.64 3.37
N LEU A 454 -1.48 23.05 4.64
CA LEU A 454 -2.65 22.90 5.50
C LEU A 454 -3.83 23.71 4.98
N ILE A 455 -5.02 23.22 5.30
CA ILE A 455 -6.27 23.91 5.04
C ILE A 455 -6.34 25.15 5.95
N PRO A 456 -6.53 26.36 5.40
CA PRO A 456 -6.62 27.59 6.18
C PRO A 456 -7.82 27.58 7.13
N GLU A 457 -7.67 28.22 8.29
CA GLU A 457 -8.77 28.44 9.23
C GLU A 457 -9.96 29.16 8.56
N GLY A 458 -11.19 28.80 8.96
CA GLY A 458 -12.42 29.37 8.39
C GLY A 458 -12.79 28.85 7.00
N SER A 459 -12.03 27.90 6.43
CA SER A 459 -12.41 27.22 5.19
C SER A 459 -13.69 26.40 5.36
N GLY A 460 -14.52 26.37 4.31
CA GLY A 460 -15.81 25.71 4.35
C GLY A 460 -15.84 24.32 3.71
N LEU A 461 -16.48 23.36 4.38
CA LEU A 461 -16.67 21.99 3.90
C LEU A 461 -17.95 21.79 3.07
N TRP A 462 -18.57 22.87 2.55
CA TRP A 462 -19.91 22.82 1.95
C TRP A 462 -19.96 23.04 0.42
N ARG A 463 -18.86 23.47 -0.22
CA ARG A 463 -18.85 23.74 -1.67
C ARG A 463 -18.20 22.58 -2.43
N SER A 464 -19.03 21.66 -2.92
CA SER A 464 -18.59 20.54 -3.74
C SER A 464 -18.27 20.99 -5.17
N LYS A 465 -17.32 20.34 -5.85
CA LYS A 465 -17.13 20.52 -7.30
C LYS A 465 -18.26 19.89 -8.12
N TYR A 466 -19.01 18.96 -7.52
CA TYR A 466 -20.17 18.32 -8.15
C TYR A 466 -21.47 19.12 -7.97
N SER A 467 -21.49 20.19 -7.18
CA SER A 467 -22.72 20.98 -6.97
C SER A 467 -23.12 21.86 -8.18
N TYR A 468 -22.33 21.84 -9.26
CA TYR A 468 -22.59 22.59 -10.50
C TYR A 468 -22.85 21.69 -11.72
N VAL A 469 -23.08 20.39 -11.52
CA VAL A 469 -23.43 19.43 -12.58
C VAL A 469 -24.93 19.17 -12.60
#